data_AF-A0A9W6APJ3-F1
#
_entry.id   AF-A0A9W6APJ3-F1
#
_cell.length_a   1.000
_cell.length_b   1.000
_cell.length_c   1.000
_cell.angle_alpha   90.00
_cell.angle_beta   90.00
_cell.angle_gamma   90.00
#
_symmetry.space_group_name_H-M   'P 1'
#
loop_
_entity.id
_entity.type
_entity.pdbx_description
1 polymer ?
#
loop_
_entity_poly.entity_id
_entity_poly.type
_entity_poly.pdbx_seq_one_letter_code
_entity_poly.pdbx_strand_id
1 'polypeptide(L)'
;MATAELATAAAAITLQTFLSPIPEVSTIKILSTYILVNLAAVAWSLRASILADIPPPPSIAWLNLVFLSTATSWTVIHRLYFSPLASLPGPKRAAVSRLWVANQCRLGRSAAYLEEIHEEYNADIVRVGPNEVSIIDVEAIQEIYKGQYPRGYFYELRASMGERNLNSERDYTHHGEWRRLWEKALSAKELVNYDGRLQHHVEKFLRLLKNSEGRDVNTIKLTERFQVDV
;
A
#
# COMPACT_ATOMS: atom_id res chain seq x y z
N MET A 1 -15.82 26.63 20.70
CA MET A 1 -15.06 25.68 21.52
C MET A 1 -15.15 24.25 20.99
N ALA A 2 -16.34 23.66 20.85
CA ALA A 2 -16.52 22.34 20.23
C ALA A 2 -15.88 22.22 18.83
N THR A 3 -15.88 23.31 18.04
CA THR A 3 -15.23 23.37 16.72
C THR A 3 -13.70 23.25 16.78
N ALA A 4 -13.05 23.81 17.81
CA ALA A 4 -11.60 23.74 17.98
C ALA A 4 -11.16 22.35 18.45
N GLU A 5 -11.94 21.72 19.33
CA GLU A 5 -11.70 20.35 19.80
C GLU A 5 -11.85 19.33 18.68
N LEU A 6 -12.93 19.45 17.89
CA LEU A 6 -13.14 18.64 16.68
C LEU A 6 -12.01 18.85 15.66
N ALA A 7 -11.54 20.08 15.46
CA ALA A 7 -10.43 20.37 14.56
C ALA A 7 -9.12 19.71 15.04
N THR A 8 -8.82 19.76 16.34
CA THR A 8 -7.63 19.10 16.89
C THR A 8 -7.69 17.58 16.81
N ALA A 9 -8.86 16.97 17.04
CA ALA A 9 -9.06 15.54 16.89
C ALA A 9 -9.02 15.10 15.42
N ALA A 10 -9.54 15.90 14.48
CA ALA A 10 -9.42 15.64 13.05
C ALA A 10 -7.97 15.76 12.57
N ALA A 11 -7.23 16.77 13.01
CA ALA A 11 -5.81 16.94 12.72
C ALA A 11 -4.97 15.79 13.30
N ALA A 12 -5.31 15.31 14.50
CA ALA A 12 -4.71 14.14 15.14
C ALA A 12 -4.80 12.88 14.29
N ILE A 13 -6.02 12.56 13.88
CA ILE A 13 -6.33 11.40 13.07
C ILE A 13 -5.60 11.54 11.73
N THR A 14 -5.68 12.72 11.10
CA THR A 14 -5.04 12.99 9.80
C THR A 14 -3.53 12.84 9.87
N LEU A 15 -2.87 13.45 10.85
CA LEU A 15 -1.42 13.37 11.01
C LEU A 15 -0.97 11.93 11.30
N GLN A 16 -1.68 11.23 12.18
CA GLN A 16 -1.37 9.86 12.51
C GLN A 16 -1.59 8.94 11.31
N THR A 17 -2.69 9.06 10.56
CA THR A 17 -2.93 8.25 9.36
C THR A 17 -1.92 8.51 8.24
N PHE A 18 -1.35 9.71 8.15
CA PHE A 18 -0.26 10.01 7.23
C PHE A 18 1.10 9.47 7.69
N LEU A 19 1.34 9.44 9.00
CA LEU A 19 2.56 8.89 9.57
C LEU A 19 2.50 7.36 9.56
N SER A 20 1.49 6.74 10.14
CA SER A 20 1.33 5.29 10.15
C SER A 20 0.79 4.76 8.81
N PRO A 21 1.48 3.84 8.12
CA PRO A 21 0.80 3.05 7.11
C PRO A 21 -0.29 2.23 7.82
N ILE A 22 -1.55 2.58 7.60
CA ILE A 22 -2.68 1.68 7.84
C ILE A 22 -2.38 0.47 6.94
N PRO A 23 -1.94 -0.67 7.50
CA PRO A 23 -2.66 -1.41 8.53
C PRO A 23 -1.75 -2.00 9.64
N GLU A 24 -0.86 -1.22 10.25
CA GLU A 24 -0.16 -1.71 11.44
C GLU A 24 -1.14 -1.89 12.60
N VAL A 25 -1.28 -3.12 13.11
CA VAL A 25 -2.18 -3.47 14.24
C VAL A 25 -1.94 -2.58 15.46
N SER A 26 -0.69 -2.17 15.70
CA SER A 26 -0.32 -1.23 16.77
C SER A 26 -0.95 0.15 16.58
N THR A 27 -0.99 0.66 15.35
CA THR A 27 -1.56 1.98 15.03
C THR A 27 -3.07 2.00 15.29
N ILE A 28 -3.80 0.97 14.85
CA ILE A 28 -5.26 0.90 15.04
C ILE A 28 -5.58 0.88 16.53
N LYS A 29 -4.81 0.13 17.33
CA LYS A 29 -4.96 0.10 18.79
C LYS A 29 -4.69 1.46 19.44
N ILE A 30 -3.61 2.14 19.05
CA ILE A 30 -3.28 3.48 19.57
C ILE A 30 -4.38 4.49 19.22
N LEU A 31 -4.85 4.50 17.97
CA LEU A 31 -5.92 5.38 17.51
C LEU A 31 -7.25 5.10 18.21
N SER A 32 -7.65 3.84 18.33
CA SER A 32 -8.91 3.48 18.99
C SER A 32 -8.89 3.80 20.48
N THR A 33 -7.78 3.52 21.18
CA THR A 33 -7.59 3.93 22.58
C THR A 33 -7.63 5.45 22.72
N TYR A 34 -6.93 6.19 21.86
CA TYR A 34 -6.94 7.65 21.88
C TYR A 34 -8.34 8.22 21.67
N ILE A 35 -9.09 7.70 20.69
CA ILE A 35 -10.46 8.11 20.39
C ILE A 35 -11.38 7.83 21.58
N LEU A 36 -11.30 6.64 22.18
CA LEU A 36 -12.13 6.28 23.34
C LEU A 36 -11.86 7.18 24.55
N VAL A 37 -10.59 7.45 24.86
CA VAL A 37 -10.19 8.36 25.96
C VAL A 37 -10.69 9.78 25.70
N ASN A 38 -10.57 10.26 24.47
CA ASN A 38 -11.09 11.58 24.09
C ASN A 38 -12.60 11.69 24.18
N LEU A 39 -13.33 10.69 23.70
CA LEU A 39 -14.79 10.65 23.80
C LEU A 39 -15.24 10.66 25.27
N ALA A 40 -14.57 9.92 26.14
CA ALA A 40 -14.84 9.94 27.57
C ALA A 40 -14.57 11.32 28.20
N ALA A 41 -13.45 11.96 27.85
CA ALA A 41 -13.09 13.30 28.34
C ALA A 41 -14.07 14.38 27.88
N VAL A 42 -14.48 14.35 26.61
CA VAL A 42 -15.48 15.27 26.05
C VAL A 42 -16.86 15.03 26.68
N ALA A 43 -17.28 13.77 26.84
CA ALA A 43 -18.56 13.43 27.50
C ALA A 43 -18.60 13.91 28.96
N TRP A 44 -17.50 13.73 29.70
CA TRP A 44 -17.36 14.25 31.06
C TRP A 44 -17.45 15.79 31.07
N SER A 45 -16.75 16.46 30.16
CA SER A 45 -16.76 17.92 30.06
C SER A 45 -18.13 18.48 29.70
N LEU A 46 -18.85 17.86 28.76
CA LEU A 46 -20.22 18.23 28.39
C LEU A 46 -21.19 18.03 29.56
N ARG A 47 -21.08 16.89 30.26
CA ARG A 47 -21.89 16.62 31.46
C ARG A 47 -21.63 17.65 32.55
N ALA A 48 -20.38 18.01 32.81
CA ALA A 48 -20.00 19.03 33.78
C ALA A 48 -20.50 20.42 33.37
N SER A 49 -20.46 20.76 32.08
CA SER A 49 -20.97 22.03 31.56
C SER A 49 -22.49 22.14 31.73
N ILE A 50 -23.23 21.05 31.47
CA ILE A 50 -24.70 21.03 31.59
C ILE A 50 -25.15 21.05 33.05
N LEU A 51 -24.48 20.30 33.93
CA LEU A 51 -24.92 20.11 35.31
C LEU A 51 -24.41 21.18 36.27
N ALA A 52 -23.28 21.83 35.97
CA ALA A 52 -22.58 22.73 36.90
C ALA A 52 -22.21 24.09 36.28
N ASP A 53 -22.60 24.36 35.03
CA ASP A 53 -22.34 25.63 34.31
C ASP A 53 -20.85 26.00 34.22
N ILE A 54 -19.98 24.97 34.27
CA ILE A 54 -18.53 25.12 34.17
C ILE A 54 -18.15 25.11 32.67
N PRO A 55 -17.49 26.15 32.12
CA PRO A 55 -17.07 26.13 30.72
C PRO A 55 -16.06 24.99 30.48
N PRO A 56 -16.09 24.32 29.31
CA PRO A 56 -15.11 23.28 28.99
C PRO A 56 -13.68 23.84 29.11
N PRO A 57 -12.78 23.18 29.85
CA PRO A 57 -11.49 23.78 30.12
C PRO A 57 -10.62 23.73 28.85
N PRO A 58 -9.87 24.80 28.52
CA PRO A 58 -8.89 24.80 27.43
C PRO A 58 -7.82 23.69 27.58
N SER A 59 -7.74 23.07 28.77
CA SER A 59 -6.88 21.93 29.05
C SER A 59 -7.12 20.73 28.13
N ILE A 60 -8.33 20.45 27.62
CA ILE A 60 -8.56 19.27 26.77
C ILE A 60 -7.89 19.43 25.40
N ALA A 61 -8.03 20.60 24.75
CA ALA A 61 -7.35 20.89 23.49
C ALA A 61 -5.82 20.90 23.66
N TRP A 62 -5.32 21.48 24.76
CA TRP A 62 -3.89 21.45 25.10
C TRP A 62 -3.37 20.03 25.37
N LEU A 63 -4.11 19.21 26.10
CA LEU A 63 -3.76 17.80 26.37
C LEU A 63 -3.69 17.00 25.07
N ASN A 64 -4.63 17.21 24.15
CA ASN A 64 -4.58 16.58 22.83
C ASN A 64 -3.37 17.05 22.02
N LEU A 65 -3.10 18.34 21.95
CA LEU A 65 -1.90 18.86 21.25
C LEU A 65 -0.60 18.29 21.84
N VAL A 66 -0.48 18.22 23.17
CA VAL A 66 0.68 17.63 23.86
C VAL A 66 0.79 16.13 23.56
N PHE A 67 -0.30 15.38 23.64
CA PHE A 67 -0.31 13.95 23.32
C PHE A 67 0.12 13.70 21.87
N LEU A 68 -0.42 14.44 20.91
CA LEU A 68 -0.15 14.26 19.48
C LEU A 68 1.27 14.64 19.10
N SER A 69 1.76 15.75 19.62
CA SER A 69 3.15 16.18 19.41
C SER A 69 4.12 15.14 19.99
N THR A 70 3.84 14.61 21.18
CA THR A 70 4.64 13.57 21.82
C THR A 70 4.59 12.26 21.04
N ALA A 71 3.40 11.79 20.66
CA ALA A 71 3.22 10.54 19.92
C ALA A 71 3.85 10.60 18.52
N THR A 72 3.69 11.71 17.81
CA THR A 72 4.30 11.96 16.51
C THR A 72 5.82 11.99 16.63
N SER A 73 6.35 12.77 17.57
CA SER A 73 7.80 12.88 17.80
C SER A 73 8.40 11.53 18.16
N TRP A 74 7.76 10.79 19.05
CA TRP A 74 8.18 9.44 19.42
C TRP A 74 8.18 8.49 18.22
N THR A 75 7.13 8.51 17.41
CA THR A 75 7.03 7.66 16.20
C THR A 75 8.13 8.00 15.19
N VAL A 76 8.38 9.28 14.95
CA VAL A 76 9.46 9.75 14.05
C VAL A 76 10.83 9.31 14.57
N ILE A 77 11.12 9.56 15.84
CA ILE A 77 12.39 9.18 16.48
C ILE A 77 12.57 7.66 16.43
N HIS A 78 11.53 6.91 16.80
CA HIS A 78 11.56 5.45 16.76
C HIS A 78 11.86 4.93 15.35
N ARG A 79 11.18 5.46 14.33
CA ARG A 79 11.41 5.00 12.95
C ARG A 79 12.77 5.34 12.40
N LEU A 80 13.32 6.49 12.78
CA LEU A 80 14.63 6.94 12.32
C LEU A 80 15.77 6.18 13.00
N TYR A 81 15.67 5.89 14.30
CA TYR A 81 16.82 5.42 15.09
C TYR A 81 16.63 4.03 15.72
N PHE A 82 15.40 3.61 16.00
CA PHE A 82 15.11 2.39 16.75
C PHE A 82 14.39 1.31 15.93
N SER A 83 14.04 1.60 14.67
CA SER A 83 13.47 0.62 13.75
C SER A 83 14.50 -0.45 13.41
N PRO A 84 14.10 -1.72 13.20
CA PRO A 84 14.98 -2.74 12.64
C PRO A 84 15.60 -2.35 11.28
N LEU A 85 14.96 -1.43 10.56
CA LEU A 85 15.43 -0.90 9.28
C LEU A 85 16.27 0.38 9.41
N ALA A 86 16.56 0.85 10.64
CA ALA A 86 17.29 2.09 10.86
C ALA A 86 18.75 2.04 10.38
N SER A 87 19.35 0.85 10.34
CA SER A 87 20.71 0.64 9.83
C SER A 87 20.82 0.64 8.31
N LEU A 88 19.69 0.48 7.61
CA LEU A 88 19.70 0.41 6.15
C LEU A 88 19.90 1.81 5.55
N PRO A 89 20.68 1.92 4.46
CA PRO A 89 20.81 3.18 3.74
C PRO A 89 19.45 3.60 3.17
N GLY A 90 19.28 4.90 2.92
CA GLY A 90 18.10 5.46 2.26
C GLY A 90 17.67 6.83 2.78
N PRO A 91 16.73 7.49 2.10
CA PRO A 91 16.29 8.82 2.48
C PRO A 91 15.58 8.83 3.85
N LYS A 92 16.03 9.68 4.78
CA LYS A 92 15.40 9.83 6.11
C LYS A 92 13.90 10.17 6.02
N ARG A 93 13.48 10.90 4.99
CA ARG A 93 12.07 11.19 4.70
C ARG A 93 11.23 9.94 4.40
N ALA A 94 11.84 8.94 3.74
CA ALA A 94 11.20 7.66 3.44
C ALA A 94 11.04 6.79 4.70
N ALA A 95 11.99 6.87 5.64
CA ALA A 95 11.87 6.24 6.95
C ALA A 95 10.68 6.78 7.78
N VAL A 96 10.29 8.05 7.58
CA VAL A 96 9.20 8.68 8.33
C VAL A 96 7.83 8.35 7.75
N SER A 97 7.63 8.38 6.42
CA SER A 97 6.32 8.14 5.81
C SER A 97 6.41 7.64 4.37
N ARG A 98 5.32 7.04 3.89
CA ARG A 98 5.16 6.59 2.49
C ARG A 98 4.71 7.68 1.52
N LEU A 99 4.38 8.86 2.03
CA LEU A 99 3.89 9.99 1.22
C LEU A 99 4.83 10.32 0.07
N TRP A 100 6.12 10.17 0.34
CA TRP A 100 7.15 10.48 -0.61
C TRP A 100 7.12 9.52 -1.83
N VAL A 101 7.01 8.21 -1.58
CA VAL A 101 6.83 7.20 -2.63
C VAL A 101 5.50 7.37 -3.35
N ALA A 102 4.42 7.64 -2.59
CA ALA A 102 3.11 7.89 -3.17
C ALA A 102 3.11 9.08 -4.15
N ASN A 103 3.87 10.14 -3.83
CA ASN A 103 4.05 11.27 -4.74
C ASN A 103 4.79 10.89 -6.03
N GLN A 104 5.80 10.02 -5.97
CA GLN A 104 6.46 9.53 -7.19
C GLN A 104 5.56 8.64 -8.03
N CYS A 105 4.76 7.79 -7.39
CA CYS A 105 3.73 7.00 -8.08
C CYS A 105 2.74 7.91 -8.80
N ARG A 106 2.28 8.98 -8.14
CA ARG A 106 1.39 10.00 -8.73
C ARG A 106 2.03 10.69 -9.94
N LEU A 107 3.34 10.90 -9.93
CA LEU A 107 4.11 11.49 -11.03
C LEU A 107 4.49 10.48 -12.12
N GLY A 108 4.16 9.19 -11.95
CA GLY A 108 4.56 8.13 -12.89
C GLY A 108 6.06 7.83 -12.90
N ARG A 109 6.80 8.26 -11.87
CA ARG A 109 8.27 8.15 -11.78
C ARG A 109 8.75 7.16 -10.72
N SER A 110 7.87 6.31 -10.20
CA SER A 110 8.24 5.39 -9.11
C SER A 110 9.39 4.44 -9.48
N ALA A 111 9.41 3.91 -10.71
CA ALA A 111 10.48 3.01 -11.15
C ALA A 111 11.83 3.74 -11.27
N ALA A 112 11.86 4.84 -12.03
CA ALA A 112 13.07 5.66 -12.20
C ALA A 112 13.59 6.16 -10.85
N TYR A 113 12.72 6.54 -9.93
CA TYR A 113 13.15 6.97 -8.61
C TYR A 113 13.80 5.86 -7.77
N LEU A 114 13.27 4.63 -7.84
CA LEU A 114 13.89 3.53 -7.11
C LEU A 114 15.30 3.27 -7.63
N GLU A 115 15.49 3.30 -8.95
CA GLU A 115 16.80 3.24 -9.60
C GLU A 115 17.73 4.37 -9.12
N GLU A 116 17.28 5.63 -9.20
CA GLU A 116 18.03 6.81 -8.72
C GLU A 116 18.46 6.66 -7.25
N ILE A 117 17.60 6.13 -6.37
CA ILE A 117 17.94 5.87 -4.97
C ILE A 117 19.07 4.84 -4.85
N HIS A 118 18.95 3.72 -5.56
CA HIS A 118 19.91 2.62 -5.42
C HIS A 118 21.29 3.07 -5.89
N GLU A 119 21.35 3.92 -6.92
CA GLU A 119 22.56 4.61 -7.36
C GLU A 119 23.07 5.64 -6.34
N GLU A 120 22.20 6.52 -5.84
CA GLU A 120 22.56 7.60 -4.90
C GLU A 120 23.20 7.05 -3.61
N TYR A 121 22.61 5.99 -3.05
CA TYR A 121 23.09 5.37 -1.81
C TYR A 121 24.13 4.27 -2.05
N ASN A 122 24.39 3.91 -3.32
CA ASN A 122 25.29 2.85 -3.73
C ASN A 122 25.08 1.55 -2.91
N ALA A 123 23.84 1.06 -2.91
CA ALA A 123 23.45 -0.09 -2.09
C ALA A 123 22.34 -0.90 -2.76
N ASP A 124 22.46 -2.23 -2.69
CA ASP A 124 21.48 -3.15 -3.29
C ASP A 124 20.19 -3.26 -2.47
N ILE A 125 20.23 -2.88 -1.20
CA ILE A 125 19.08 -2.86 -0.28
C ILE A 125 18.95 -1.45 0.27
N VAL A 126 17.84 -0.78 -0.06
CA VAL A 126 17.60 0.61 0.37
C VAL A 126 16.23 0.74 1.02
N ARG A 127 16.17 1.47 2.13
CA ARG A 127 14.91 1.77 2.80
C ARG A 127 14.10 2.82 2.04
N VAL A 128 12.89 2.44 1.64
CA VAL A 128 11.96 3.28 0.85
C VAL A 128 10.64 3.58 1.57
N GLY A 129 10.45 3.04 2.77
CA GLY A 129 9.33 3.35 3.63
C GLY A 129 9.64 3.09 5.11
N PRO A 130 8.68 3.38 6.02
CA PRO A 130 8.85 3.12 7.44
C PRO A 130 9.16 1.65 7.74
N ASN A 131 8.49 0.74 7.03
CA ASN A 131 8.64 -0.72 7.11
C ASN A 131 8.79 -1.33 5.71
N GLU A 132 9.44 -0.62 4.79
CA GLU A 132 9.59 -1.06 3.41
C GLU A 132 11.02 -0.83 2.93
N VAL A 133 11.50 -1.81 2.19
CA VAL A 133 12.82 -1.83 1.55
C VAL A 133 12.64 -2.15 0.07
N SER A 134 13.48 -1.54 -0.75
CA SER A 134 13.69 -1.90 -2.15
C SER A 134 14.96 -2.72 -2.23
N ILE A 135 14.93 -3.78 -3.02
CA ILE A 135 16.02 -4.76 -3.16
C ILE A 135 16.26 -4.97 -4.65
N ILE A 136 17.50 -4.79 -5.09
CA ILE A 136 17.95 -5.04 -6.48
C ILE A 136 18.96 -6.20 -6.58
N ASP A 137 19.16 -6.91 -5.47
CA ASP A 137 20.00 -8.10 -5.34
C ASP A 137 19.30 -9.34 -5.94
N VAL A 138 19.99 -10.03 -6.87
CA VAL A 138 19.46 -11.21 -7.57
C VAL A 138 19.44 -12.43 -6.64
N GLU A 139 20.44 -12.56 -5.78
CA GLU A 139 20.58 -13.62 -4.79
C GLU A 139 19.46 -13.55 -3.75
N ALA A 140 19.01 -12.34 -3.40
CA ALA A 140 17.90 -12.13 -2.48
C ALA A 140 16.55 -12.67 -3.00
N ILE A 141 16.36 -12.77 -4.32
CA ILE A 141 15.10 -13.26 -4.92
C ILE A 141 14.77 -14.65 -4.39
N GLN A 142 15.74 -15.57 -4.38
CA GLN A 142 15.48 -16.95 -3.95
C GLN A 142 15.06 -17.01 -2.48
N GLU A 143 15.71 -16.24 -1.61
CA GLU A 143 15.41 -16.23 -0.17
C GLU A 143 14.02 -15.62 0.11
N ILE A 144 13.67 -14.52 -0.57
CA ILE A 144 12.35 -13.87 -0.45
C ILE A 144 11.23 -14.82 -0.87
N TYR A 145 11.39 -15.54 -1.98
CA TYR A 145 10.35 -16.43 -2.52
C TYR A 145 10.32 -17.81 -1.86
N LYS A 146 11.37 -18.21 -1.14
CA LYS A 146 11.40 -19.45 -0.35
C LYS A 146 10.56 -19.34 0.91
N GLY A 147 10.48 -18.15 1.51
CA GLY A 147 9.65 -17.91 2.68
C GLY A 147 8.15 -17.94 2.39
N GLN A 148 7.36 -18.30 3.39
CA GLN A 148 5.89 -18.19 3.34
C GLN A 148 5.44 -16.84 3.92
N TYR A 149 5.87 -15.74 3.30
CA TYR A 149 5.49 -14.39 3.72
C TYR A 149 4.15 -13.99 3.11
N PRO A 150 3.12 -13.67 3.91
CA PRO A 150 1.83 -13.27 3.36
C PRO A 150 2.01 -12.03 2.49
N ARG A 151 1.36 -12.00 1.33
CA ARG A 151 1.35 -10.83 0.45
C ARG A 151 0.89 -9.59 1.24
N GLY A 152 1.30 -8.40 0.81
CA GLY A 152 0.85 -7.15 1.43
C GLY A 152 -0.65 -6.92 1.30
N TYR A 153 -1.23 -6.11 2.19
CA TYR A 153 -2.66 -5.74 2.16
C TYR A 153 -3.10 -5.09 0.84
N PHE A 154 -2.18 -4.49 0.09
CA PHE A 154 -2.45 -3.94 -1.25
C PHE A 154 -3.09 -4.96 -2.20
N TYR A 155 -2.81 -6.26 -2.04
CA TYR A 155 -3.41 -7.29 -2.88
C TYR A 155 -4.91 -7.48 -2.61
N GLU A 156 -5.42 -7.10 -1.43
CA GLU A 156 -6.86 -7.18 -1.13
C GLU A 156 -7.67 -6.19 -1.98
N LEU A 157 -7.06 -5.09 -2.44
CA LEU A 157 -7.68 -4.13 -3.35
C LEU A 157 -8.00 -4.74 -4.73
N ARG A 158 -7.44 -5.93 -5.04
CA ARG A 158 -7.68 -6.66 -6.29
C ARG A 158 -8.75 -7.74 -6.15
N ALA A 159 -9.46 -7.77 -5.03
CA ALA A 159 -10.66 -8.58 -4.89
C ALA A 159 -11.69 -8.16 -5.95
N SER A 160 -12.34 -9.14 -6.57
CA SER A 160 -13.34 -8.90 -7.62
C SER A 160 -14.71 -9.05 -7.01
N MET A 161 -15.53 -7.99 -7.06
CA MET A 161 -16.90 -8.00 -6.50
C MET A 161 -16.95 -8.37 -5.00
N GLY A 162 -15.89 -8.07 -4.25
CA GLY A 162 -15.76 -8.43 -2.83
C GLY A 162 -15.21 -9.84 -2.58
N GLU A 163 -15.10 -10.67 -3.63
CA GLU A 163 -14.55 -12.02 -3.54
C GLU A 163 -13.05 -12.04 -3.84
N ARG A 164 -12.31 -12.84 -3.07
CA ARG A 164 -10.89 -13.05 -3.32
C ARG A 164 -10.70 -13.93 -4.56
N ASN A 165 -9.56 -13.79 -5.22
CA ASN A 165 -9.11 -14.61 -6.34
C ASN A 165 -7.62 -14.95 -6.19
N LEU A 166 -7.06 -15.78 -7.09
CA LEU A 166 -5.66 -16.23 -7.02
C LEU A 166 -4.67 -15.08 -6.79
N ASN A 167 -4.93 -13.90 -7.35
CA ASN A 167 -4.04 -12.76 -7.20
C ASN A 167 -4.20 -12.05 -5.84
N SER A 168 -5.43 -11.96 -5.32
CA SER A 168 -5.75 -11.22 -4.10
C SER A 168 -5.69 -12.08 -2.82
N GLU A 169 -5.63 -13.41 -2.92
CA GLU A 169 -5.50 -14.29 -1.76
C GLU A 169 -4.14 -14.15 -1.09
N ARG A 170 -4.17 -14.03 0.23
CA ARG A 170 -2.99 -13.83 1.08
C ARG A 170 -2.73 -15.03 1.98
N ASP A 171 -3.75 -15.84 2.23
CA ASP A 171 -3.60 -17.11 2.93
C ASP A 171 -2.95 -18.14 2.02
N TYR A 172 -1.81 -18.70 2.44
CA TYR A 172 -1.05 -19.64 1.63
C TYR A 172 -1.81 -20.94 1.34
N THR A 173 -2.66 -21.38 2.26
CA THR A 173 -3.42 -22.62 2.12
C THR A 173 -4.47 -22.46 1.02
N HIS A 174 -5.32 -21.43 1.14
CA HIS A 174 -6.34 -21.13 0.13
C HIS A 174 -5.72 -20.73 -1.22
N HIS A 175 -4.64 -19.94 -1.21
CA HIS A 175 -3.91 -19.62 -2.43
C HIS A 175 -3.37 -20.88 -3.11
N GLY A 176 -2.89 -21.86 -2.33
CA GLY A 176 -2.42 -23.16 -2.84
C GLY A 176 -3.52 -23.95 -3.57
N GLU A 177 -4.74 -23.95 -3.05
CA GLU A 177 -5.88 -24.61 -3.68
C GLU A 177 -6.23 -23.97 -5.03
N TRP A 178 -6.30 -22.64 -5.08
CA TRP A 178 -6.55 -21.90 -6.31
C TRP A 178 -5.43 -22.06 -7.33
N ARG A 179 -4.18 -22.03 -6.86
CA ARG A 179 -3.01 -22.24 -7.72
C ARG A 179 -3.07 -23.60 -8.41
N ARG A 180 -3.43 -24.68 -7.71
CA ARG A 180 -3.54 -26.02 -8.31
C ARG A 180 -4.58 -26.09 -9.43
N LEU A 181 -5.70 -25.36 -9.30
CA LEU A 181 -6.71 -25.27 -10.36
C LEU A 181 -6.14 -24.58 -11.61
N TRP A 182 -5.44 -23.46 -11.42
CA TRP A 182 -4.79 -22.72 -12.51
C TRP A 182 -3.64 -23.49 -13.16
N GLU A 183 -2.82 -24.19 -12.37
CA GLU A 183 -1.73 -25.03 -12.87
C GLU A 183 -2.24 -26.14 -13.81
N LYS A 184 -3.43 -26.70 -13.52
CA LYS A 184 -4.07 -27.67 -14.42
C LYS A 184 -4.45 -27.03 -15.76
N ALA A 185 -5.07 -25.85 -15.72
CA ALA A 185 -5.47 -25.11 -16.92
C ALA A 185 -4.27 -24.64 -17.76
N LEU A 186 -3.13 -24.35 -17.12
CA LEU A 186 -1.88 -23.93 -17.77
C LEU A 186 -0.88 -25.08 -17.97
N SER A 187 -1.34 -26.33 -17.88
CA SER A 187 -0.49 -27.50 -18.10
C SER A 187 -0.12 -27.63 -19.59
N ALA A 188 1.04 -28.21 -19.88
CA ALA A 188 1.49 -28.43 -21.26
C ALA A 188 0.45 -29.16 -22.12
N LYS A 189 -0.30 -30.09 -21.53
CA LYS A 189 -1.40 -30.80 -22.19
C LYS A 189 -2.55 -29.85 -22.58
N GLU A 190 -2.99 -28.99 -21.66
CA GLU A 190 -4.08 -28.05 -21.95
C GLU A 190 -3.65 -26.94 -22.92
N LEU A 191 -2.39 -26.50 -22.87
CA LEU A 191 -1.85 -25.53 -23.82
C LEU A 191 -1.95 -26.02 -25.28
N VAL A 192 -1.75 -27.31 -25.53
CA VAL A 192 -1.94 -27.91 -26.86
C VAL A 192 -3.41 -27.83 -27.29
N ASN A 193 -4.36 -28.00 -26.37
CA ASN A 193 -5.79 -27.86 -26.68
C ASN A 193 -6.17 -26.42 -27.03
N TYR A 194 -5.42 -25.43 -26.54
CA TYR A 194 -5.65 -24.02 -26.85
C TYR A 194 -5.01 -23.56 -28.16
N ASP A 195 -4.02 -24.30 -28.68
CA ASP A 195 -3.24 -23.90 -29.86
C ASP A 195 -4.13 -23.55 -31.07
N GLY A 196 -5.09 -24.40 -31.43
CA GLY A 196 -5.97 -24.11 -32.58
C GLY A 196 -6.75 -22.79 -32.45
N ARG A 197 -7.20 -22.44 -31.25
CA ARG A 197 -7.87 -21.16 -30.98
C ARG A 197 -6.87 -20.01 -31.03
N LEU A 198 -5.69 -20.18 -30.42
CA LEU A 198 -4.63 -19.19 -30.43
C LEU A 198 -4.21 -18.86 -31.86
N GLN A 199 -3.94 -19.87 -32.69
CA GLN A 199 -3.58 -19.72 -34.10
C GLN A 199 -4.66 -18.95 -34.87
N HIS A 200 -5.95 -19.26 -34.66
CA HIS A 200 -7.05 -18.53 -35.29
C HIS A 200 -7.00 -17.01 -35.01
N HIS A 201 -6.81 -16.62 -33.74
CA HIS A 201 -6.75 -15.20 -33.36
C HIS A 201 -5.44 -14.54 -33.79
N VAL A 202 -4.31 -15.26 -33.77
CA VAL A 202 -3.01 -14.78 -34.28
C VAL A 202 -3.11 -14.50 -35.78
N GLU A 203 -3.64 -15.44 -36.56
CA GLU A 203 -3.84 -15.21 -38.00
C GLU A 203 -4.78 -14.04 -38.28
N LYS A 204 -5.86 -13.89 -37.50
CA LYS A 204 -6.77 -12.75 -37.61
C LYS A 204 -6.03 -11.44 -37.33
N PHE A 205 -5.20 -11.39 -36.28
CA PHE A 205 -4.37 -10.24 -35.95
C PHE A 205 -3.40 -9.88 -37.09
N LEU A 206 -2.69 -10.88 -37.64
CA LEU A 206 -1.78 -10.69 -38.78
C LEU A 206 -2.51 -10.24 -40.05
N ARG A 207 -3.70 -10.80 -40.33
CA ARG A 207 -4.55 -10.36 -41.46
C ARG A 207 -4.95 -8.89 -41.32
N LEU A 208 -5.31 -8.45 -40.11
CA LEU A 208 -5.66 -7.04 -39.87
C LEU A 208 -4.46 -6.12 -40.11
N LEU A 209 -3.26 -6.50 -39.65
CA LEU A 209 -2.03 -5.75 -39.90
C LEU A 209 -1.69 -5.68 -41.39
N LYS A 210 -1.80 -6.80 -42.10
CA LYS A 210 -1.53 -6.85 -43.55
C LYS A 210 -2.52 -5.98 -44.33
N ASN A 211 -3.80 -6.02 -43.97
CA ASN A 211 -4.83 -5.21 -44.64
C ASN A 211 -4.69 -3.71 -44.39
N SER A 212 -3.93 -3.32 -43.36
CA SER A 212 -3.61 -1.93 -43.07
C SER A 212 -2.31 -1.44 -43.70
N GLU A 213 -1.67 -2.22 -44.56
CA GLU A 213 -0.47 -1.79 -45.28
C GLU A 213 -0.69 -0.46 -46.00
N GLY A 214 0.29 0.46 -45.87
CA GLY A 214 0.21 1.82 -46.40
C GLY A 214 -0.71 2.77 -45.61
N ARG A 215 -1.23 2.37 -44.44
CA ARG A 215 -2.04 3.20 -43.55
C ARG A 215 -1.51 3.17 -42.12
N ASP A 216 -1.70 4.28 -41.40
CA ASP A 216 -1.37 4.35 -39.98
C ASP A 216 -2.31 3.47 -39.15
N VAL A 217 -1.74 2.69 -38.23
CA VAL A 217 -2.47 1.77 -37.35
C VAL A 217 -2.18 2.10 -35.90
N ASN A 218 -3.23 2.22 -35.10
CA ASN A 218 -3.10 2.24 -33.65
C ASN A 218 -2.85 0.80 -33.14
N THR A 219 -1.58 0.47 -32.94
CA THR A 219 -1.13 -0.86 -32.50
C THR A 219 -1.57 -1.16 -31.07
N ILE A 220 -1.68 -0.16 -30.19
CA ILE A 220 -2.19 -0.34 -28.82
C ILE A 220 -3.60 -0.91 -28.86
N LYS A 221 -4.50 -0.24 -29.59
CA LYS A 221 -5.90 -0.67 -29.70
C LYS A 221 -6.04 -2.04 -30.37
N LEU A 222 -5.16 -2.35 -31.32
CA LEU A 222 -5.18 -3.65 -32.00
C LEU A 222 -4.70 -4.78 -31.06
N THR A 223 -3.63 -4.55 -30.31
CA THR A 223 -3.08 -5.51 -29.35
C THR A 223 -4.01 -5.70 -28.15
N GLU A 224 -4.66 -4.64 -27.65
CA GLU A 224 -5.68 -4.75 -26.60
C GLU A 224 -6.84 -5.68 -27.00
N ARG A 225 -7.34 -5.53 -28.24
CA ARG A 225 -8.39 -6.40 -28.77
C ARG A 225 -7.91 -7.84 -28.92
N PHE A 226 -6.67 -8.02 -29.38
CA PHE A 226 -6.07 -9.34 -29.49
C PHE A 226 -5.92 -10.03 -28.13
N GLN A 227 -5.50 -9.29 -27.09
CA GLN A 227 -5.38 -9.81 -25.73
C GLN A 227 -6.71 -10.30 -25.14
N VAL A 228 -7.84 -9.71 -25.52
CA VAL A 228 -9.18 -10.15 -25.07
C VAL A 228 -9.70 -11.34 -25.89
N ASP A 229 -9.31 -11.40 -27.17
CA ASP A 229 -9.70 -12.45 -28.11
C ASP A 229 -8.98 -13.79 -27.81
N VAL A 230 -7.79 -13.76 -27.20
CA VAL A 230 -6.96 -14.94 -26.83
C VAL A 230 -7.22 -15.37 -25.39
#